data_AF-A0A7S2WBE4-F1
#
_entry.id   AF-A0A7S2WBE4-F1
#
_cell.length_a   1.000
_cell.length_b   1.000
_cell.length_c   1.000
_cell.angle_alpha   90.00
_cell.angle_beta   90.00
_cell.angle_gamma   90.00
#
_symmetry.space_group_name_H-M   'P 1'
#
loop_
_entity.id
_entity.type
_entity.pdbx_description
1 polymer ?
#
loop_
_entity_poly.entity_id
_entity_poly.type
_entity_poly.pdbx_seq_one_letter_code
_entity_poly.pdbx_strand_id
1 'polypeptide(L)'
;GGVSGGSGADPLVPCPPDQLSRAEMRLVSVSLDVVWELSAVRIRLPKDLDAKEGRKGVSASVAEIERRFKGKLPVLDAVKDMRIHHPDLAGLLERTRSVETRLQKAALHQATDRDARLDVYSRRVALADQAKVLKREARAVESLAMRDQLRRMRKVLRKLDHMSKDGVLLMKGRVACEINTADELIVTELMLSGTLSELSLEQLGALLSCVVYQDRRKDEGLKLKEELAAPFRKLQDAARLIAKLSVECKIDMDPEKYVNDLNPELMEVVYAWVKGAKFVDVVKLADQFEGTIIRVIRRLEELLRQLSSAAFVIGNTELKEKFDACADRMRRDIVFAASLYL
;
A
#
# COMPACT_ATOMS: atom_id res chain seq x y z
N GLY A 1 -5.26 -27.11 -16.83
CA GLY A 1 -4.05 -27.38 -16.04
C GLY A 1 -3.21 -28.38 -16.81
N GLY A 2 -1.91 -28.13 -16.93
CA GLY A 2 -1.00 -28.88 -17.81
C GLY A 2 -0.78 -30.33 -17.37
N VAL A 3 -0.66 -31.21 -18.37
CA VAL A 3 -0.29 -32.63 -18.21
C VAL A 3 1.22 -32.72 -18.35
N SER A 4 1.91 -33.12 -17.28
CA SER A 4 3.34 -33.39 -17.29
C SER A 4 3.60 -34.88 -17.56
N GLY A 5 4.35 -35.16 -18.63
CA GLY A 5 4.83 -36.50 -18.95
C GLY A 5 5.72 -36.52 -20.20
N GLY A 6 7.04 -36.48 -19.96
CA GLY A 6 8.13 -37.09 -20.74
C GLY A 6 8.13 -37.10 -22.28
N SER A 7 9.17 -36.46 -22.85
CA SER A 7 9.83 -36.67 -24.15
C SER A 7 9.03 -36.43 -25.45
N GLY A 8 9.32 -35.30 -26.09
CA GLY A 8 9.48 -35.20 -27.56
C GLY A 8 8.27 -35.42 -28.46
N ALA A 9 7.04 -35.44 -27.94
CA ALA A 9 5.82 -35.54 -28.75
C ALA A 9 4.99 -34.26 -28.63
N ASP A 10 4.46 -33.77 -29.75
CA ASP A 10 3.52 -32.64 -29.80
C ASP A 10 2.40 -32.79 -28.76
N PRO A 11 1.90 -31.69 -28.18
CA PRO A 11 0.82 -31.73 -27.20
C PRO A 11 -0.37 -32.50 -27.78
N LEU A 12 -0.87 -33.51 -27.04
CA LEU A 12 -2.05 -34.27 -27.43
C LEU A 12 -3.25 -33.32 -27.51
N VAL A 13 -3.70 -33.02 -28.74
CA VAL A 13 -4.88 -32.19 -28.99
C VAL A 13 -6.10 -33.10 -29.19
N PRO A 14 -7.21 -32.89 -28.46
CA PRO A 14 -8.46 -33.58 -28.73
C PRO A 14 -8.89 -33.39 -30.18
N CYS A 15 -9.19 -34.49 -30.87
CA CYS A 15 -9.67 -34.41 -32.25
C CYS A 15 -11.11 -33.85 -32.26
N PRO A 16 -11.40 -32.85 -33.10
CA PRO A 16 -12.75 -32.32 -33.18
C PRO A 16 -13.72 -33.36 -33.80
N PRO A 17 -15.02 -33.35 -33.45
CA PRO A 17 -15.97 -34.41 -33.81
C PRO A 17 -16.14 -34.64 -35.32
N ASP A 18 -15.83 -33.65 -36.14
CA ASP A 18 -15.88 -33.67 -37.61
C ASP A 18 -14.68 -34.39 -38.26
N GLN A 19 -13.63 -34.69 -37.50
CA GLN A 19 -12.37 -35.25 -38.00
C GLN A 19 -12.00 -36.59 -37.39
N LEU A 20 -12.97 -37.28 -36.77
CA LEU A 20 -12.76 -38.56 -36.08
C LEU A 20 -12.11 -39.65 -36.96
N SER A 21 -12.27 -39.58 -38.29
CA SER A 21 -11.61 -40.50 -39.24
C SER A 21 -10.09 -40.39 -39.27
N ARG A 22 -9.53 -39.27 -38.79
CA ARG A 22 -8.09 -39.01 -38.66
C ARG A 22 -7.60 -39.12 -37.22
N ALA A 23 -8.48 -39.43 -36.26
CA ALA A 23 -8.15 -39.53 -34.85
C ALA A 23 -7.41 -40.84 -34.53
N GLU A 24 -6.47 -40.77 -33.59
CA GLU A 24 -5.83 -41.95 -33.01
C GLU A 24 -6.21 -42.06 -31.52
N MET A 25 -6.67 -43.24 -31.10
CA MET A 25 -6.93 -43.50 -29.69
C MET A 25 -5.61 -43.53 -28.89
N ARG A 26 -5.58 -42.78 -27.79
CA ARG A 26 -4.43 -42.64 -26.89
C ARG A 26 -4.85 -42.90 -25.46
N LEU A 27 -3.95 -43.51 -24.69
CA LEU A 27 -4.11 -43.64 -23.24
C LEU A 27 -3.68 -42.32 -22.60
N VAL A 28 -4.56 -41.74 -21.78
CA VAL A 28 -4.28 -40.50 -21.05
C VAL A 28 -4.59 -40.70 -19.57
N SER A 29 -3.71 -40.19 -18.73
CA SER A 29 -3.94 -40.12 -17.29
C SER A 29 -4.66 -38.81 -16.97
N VAL A 30 -5.81 -38.89 -16.34
CA VAL A 30 -6.63 -37.75 -15.94
C VAL A 30 -6.97 -37.82 -14.46
N SER A 31 -7.14 -36.66 -13.84
CA SER A 31 -7.65 -36.57 -12.47
C SER A 31 -9.18 -36.72 -12.46
N LEU A 32 -9.77 -37.04 -11.29
CA LEU A 32 -11.20 -37.29 -11.18
C LEU A 32 -12.06 -36.02 -11.35
N ASP A 33 -11.49 -34.84 -11.15
CA ASP A 33 -12.16 -33.53 -11.31
C ASP A 33 -12.56 -33.21 -12.76
N VAL A 34 -11.98 -33.90 -13.75
CA VAL A 34 -12.35 -33.75 -15.16
C VAL A 34 -13.36 -34.82 -15.63
N VAL A 35 -13.74 -35.75 -14.75
CA VAL A 35 -14.76 -36.77 -15.06
C VAL A 35 -16.14 -36.18 -14.82
N TRP A 36 -16.87 -35.90 -15.90
CA TRP A 36 -18.20 -35.30 -15.82
C TRP A 36 -19.31 -36.33 -15.58
N GLU A 37 -19.31 -37.43 -16.34
CA GLU A 37 -20.35 -38.47 -16.30
C GLU A 37 -19.73 -39.86 -16.45
N LEU A 38 -20.37 -40.87 -15.85
CA LEU A 38 -19.98 -42.27 -15.99
C LEU A 38 -21.10 -43.04 -16.68
N SER A 39 -20.78 -43.73 -17.78
CA SER A 39 -21.76 -44.57 -18.46
C SER A 39 -21.95 -45.92 -17.75
N ALA A 40 -23.16 -46.46 -17.81
CA ALA A 40 -23.47 -47.82 -17.39
C ALA A 40 -22.88 -48.90 -18.34
N VAL A 41 -22.47 -48.52 -19.55
CA VAL A 41 -21.90 -49.45 -20.54
C VAL A 41 -20.42 -49.67 -20.28
N ARG A 42 -19.99 -50.94 -20.32
CA ARG A 42 -18.59 -51.34 -20.15
C ARG A 42 -18.06 -51.99 -21.42
N ILE A 43 -16.85 -51.61 -21.80
CA ILE A 43 -16.12 -52.21 -22.93
C ILE A 43 -15.16 -53.27 -22.39
N ARG A 44 -15.05 -54.40 -23.08
CA ARG A 44 -14.03 -55.41 -22.78
C ARG A 44 -12.69 -54.92 -23.32
N LEU A 45 -11.76 -54.62 -22.42
CA LEU A 45 -10.43 -54.16 -22.79
C LEU A 45 -9.52 -55.34 -23.19
N PRO A 46 -8.67 -55.18 -24.24
CA PRO A 46 -7.61 -56.14 -24.56
C PRO A 46 -6.53 -56.17 -23.47
N LYS A 47 -5.72 -57.23 -23.45
CA LYS A 47 -4.65 -57.41 -22.44
C LYS A 47 -3.52 -56.39 -22.57
N ASP A 48 -3.25 -55.91 -23.79
CA ASP A 48 -2.23 -54.93 -24.09
C ASP A 48 -2.87 -53.71 -24.77
N LEU A 49 -2.79 -52.57 -24.11
CA LEU A 49 -3.30 -51.27 -24.56
C LEU A 49 -2.19 -50.34 -25.05
N ASP A 50 -0.91 -50.72 -24.90
CA ASP A 50 0.21 -49.96 -25.46
C ASP A 50 0.34 -50.26 -26.95
N ALA A 51 0.06 -51.51 -27.34
CA ALA A 51 -0.03 -51.95 -28.73
C ALA A 51 -1.09 -51.16 -29.53
N LYS A 52 -0.69 -50.68 -30.71
CA LYS A 52 -1.55 -49.90 -31.63
C LYS A 52 -2.80 -50.68 -32.07
N GLU A 53 -2.69 -52.00 -32.24
CA GLU A 53 -3.82 -52.86 -32.60
C GLU A 53 -4.86 -52.96 -31.47
N GLY A 54 -4.40 -53.06 -30.21
CA GLY A 54 -5.28 -53.06 -29.04
C GLY A 54 -6.10 -51.78 -28.95
N ARG A 55 -5.46 -50.61 -29.15
CA ARG A 55 -6.13 -49.30 -29.18
C ARG A 55 -7.12 -49.14 -30.34
N LYS A 56 -6.80 -49.67 -31.53
CA LYS A 56 -7.74 -49.69 -32.66
C LYS A 56 -9.00 -50.51 -32.36
N GLY A 57 -8.86 -51.65 -31.68
CA GLY A 57 -9.99 -52.50 -31.28
C GLY A 57 -10.93 -51.82 -30.28
N VAL A 58 -10.37 -51.11 -29.29
CA VAL A 58 -11.17 -50.31 -28.35
C VAL A 58 -11.87 -49.15 -29.08
N SER A 59 -11.17 -48.45 -29.98
CA SER A 59 -11.76 -47.37 -30.79
C SER A 59 -12.96 -47.84 -31.63
N ALA A 60 -12.85 -49.02 -32.27
CA ALA A 60 -13.95 -49.60 -33.02
C ALA A 60 -15.14 -49.98 -32.12
N SER A 61 -14.84 -50.47 -30.90
CA SER A 61 -15.87 -50.81 -29.92
C SER A 61 -16.62 -49.56 -29.42
N VAL A 62 -15.92 -48.46 -29.15
CA VAL A 62 -16.52 -47.17 -28.78
C VAL A 62 -17.40 -46.65 -29.91
N ALA A 63 -16.91 -46.64 -31.16
CA ALA A 63 -17.66 -46.18 -32.31
C ALA A 63 -18.95 -46.99 -32.53
N GLU A 64 -18.91 -48.31 -32.36
CA GLU A 64 -20.10 -49.16 -32.48
C GLU A 64 -21.12 -48.89 -31.36
N ILE A 65 -20.65 -48.63 -30.13
CA ILE A 65 -21.52 -48.25 -29.03
C ILE A 65 -22.18 -46.89 -29.31
N GLU A 66 -21.42 -45.88 -29.73
CA GLU A 66 -21.95 -44.57 -30.09
C GLU A 66 -23.00 -44.67 -31.21
N ARG A 67 -22.74 -45.49 -32.24
CA ARG A 67 -23.67 -45.77 -33.33
C ARG A 67 -24.96 -46.42 -32.81
N ARG A 68 -24.83 -47.43 -31.96
CA ARG A 68 -25.98 -48.17 -31.40
C ARG A 68 -26.86 -47.30 -30.50
N PHE A 69 -26.25 -46.41 -29.72
CA PHE A 69 -26.96 -45.51 -28.81
C PHE A 69 -27.25 -44.13 -29.41
N LYS A 70 -26.96 -43.90 -30.70
CA LYS A 70 -27.15 -42.62 -31.40
C LYS A 70 -26.54 -41.44 -30.63
N GLY A 71 -25.36 -41.65 -30.05
CA GLY A 71 -24.64 -40.67 -29.22
C GLY A 71 -25.21 -40.42 -27.82
N LYS A 72 -26.29 -41.10 -27.41
CA LYS A 72 -26.90 -40.95 -26.08
C LYS A 72 -26.62 -42.18 -25.21
N LEU A 73 -25.46 -42.20 -24.60
CA LEU A 73 -25.06 -43.28 -23.69
C LEU A 73 -25.89 -43.24 -22.39
N PRO A 74 -26.30 -44.39 -21.84
CA PRO A 74 -26.94 -44.43 -20.54
C PRO A 74 -25.92 -44.06 -19.47
N VAL A 75 -26.21 -43.03 -18.68
CA VAL A 75 -25.41 -42.54 -17.56
C VAL A 75 -25.82 -43.27 -16.28
N LEU A 76 -24.87 -43.57 -15.40
CA LEU A 76 -25.12 -44.13 -14.08
C LEU A 76 -25.90 -43.13 -13.21
N ASP A 77 -27.00 -43.59 -12.64
CA ASP A 77 -27.77 -42.81 -11.68
C ASP A 77 -27.06 -42.80 -10.33
N ALA A 78 -26.79 -41.59 -9.81
CA ALA A 78 -26.08 -41.38 -8.55
C ALA A 78 -26.73 -42.09 -7.35
N VAL A 79 -28.06 -42.25 -7.36
CA VAL A 79 -28.82 -42.85 -6.25
C VAL A 79 -29.07 -44.33 -6.49
N LYS A 80 -29.58 -44.70 -7.67
CA LYS A 80 -29.99 -46.08 -7.99
C LYS A 80 -28.79 -46.98 -8.29
N ASP A 81 -27.84 -46.50 -9.09
CA ASP A 81 -26.74 -47.32 -9.58
C ASP A 81 -25.50 -47.17 -8.71
N MET A 82 -25.15 -45.93 -8.32
CA MET A 82 -23.97 -45.64 -7.51
C MET A 82 -24.22 -45.73 -5.99
N ARG A 83 -25.49 -45.84 -5.57
CA ARG A 83 -25.90 -45.99 -4.15
C ARG A 83 -25.36 -44.89 -3.24
N ILE A 84 -25.31 -43.65 -3.73
CA ILE A 84 -24.86 -42.50 -2.94
C ILE A 84 -26.00 -42.07 -2.00
N HIS A 85 -25.79 -42.27 -0.69
CA HIS A 85 -26.74 -41.91 0.35
C HIS A 85 -26.25 -40.65 1.09
N HIS A 86 -26.67 -39.47 0.61
CA HIS A 86 -26.41 -38.21 1.28
C HIS A 86 -27.74 -37.46 1.51
N PRO A 87 -27.99 -36.90 2.71
CA PRO A 87 -29.28 -36.27 3.04
C PRO A 87 -29.67 -35.15 2.06
N ASP A 88 -28.71 -34.36 1.58
CA ASP A 88 -28.99 -33.25 0.66
C ASP A 88 -29.12 -33.64 -0.82
N LEU A 89 -28.69 -34.85 -1.21
CA LEU A 89 -28.60 -35.24 -2.61
C LEU A 89 -29.97 -35.26 -3.29
N ALA A 90 -31.00 -35.76 -2.60
CA ALA A 90 -32.36 -35.78 -3.11
C ALA A 90 -32.86 -34.37 -3.43
N GLY A 91 -32.63 -33.42 -2.52
CA GLY A 91 -33.03 -32.02 -2.70
C GLY A 91 -32.26 -31.32 -3.83
N LEU A 92 -30.96 -31.62 -3.99
CA LEU A 92 -30.16 -31.07 -5.10
C LEU A 92 -30.64 -31.61 -6.46
N LEU A 93 -30.89 -32.91 -6.58
CA LEU A 93 -31.40 -33.51 -7.82
C LEU A 93 -32.78 -32.98 -8.21
N GLU A 94 -33.66 -32.78 -7.23
CA GLU A 94 -34.97 -32.17 -7.45
C GLU A 94 -34.84 -30.72 -7.95
N ARG A 95 -33.94 -29.93 -7.34
CA ARG A 95 -33.64 -28.56 -7.79
C ARG A 95 -33.09 -28.53 -9.20
N THR A 96 -32.15 -29.42 -9.54
CA THR A 96 -31.61 -29.53 -10.91
C THR A 96 -32.72 -29.79 -11.91
N ARG A 97 -33.57 -30.79 -11.66
CA ARG A 97 -34.72 -31.11 -12.53
C ARG A 97 -35.71 -29.94 -12.65
N SER A 98 -35.97 -29.24 -11.55
CA SER A 98 -36.86 -28.07 -11.53
C SER A 98 -36.29 -26.95 -12.40
N VAL A 99 -35.00 -26.66 -12.29
CA VAL A 99 -34.31 -25.64 -13.10
C VAL A 99 -34.25 -26.04 -14.57
N GLU A 100 -33.92 -27.29 -14.89
CA GLU A 100 -33.91 -27.80 -16.27
C GLU A 100 -35.30 -27.71 -16.91
N THR A 101 -36.34 -28.11 -16.18
CA THR A 101 -37.72 -28.02 -16.67
C THR A 101 -38.12 -26.57 -16.95
N ARG A 102 -37.75 -25.64 -16.07
CA ARG A 102 -38.00 -24.20 -16.26
C ARG A 102 -37.20 -23.64 -17.44
N LEU A 103 -35.97 -24.08 -17.61
CA LEU A 103 -35.11 -23.70 -18.73
C LEU A 103 -35.73 -24.16 -20.05
N GLN A 104 -36.13 -25.43 -20.15
CA GLN A 104 -36.73 -25.99 -21.36
C GLN A 104 -38.06 -25.31 -21.74
N LYS A 105 -38.85 -24.90 -20.73
CA LYS A 105 -40.10 -24.15 -20.91
C LYS A 105 -39.90 -22.67 -21.20
N ALA A 106 -38.71 -22.12 -20.99
CA ALA A 106 -38.47 -20.70 -21.20
C ALA A 106 -38.54 -20.37 -22.69
N ALA A 107 -39.32 -19.34 -23.05
CA ALA A 107 -39.48 -18.92 -24.45
C ALA A 107 -38.14 -18.60 -25.14
N LEU A 108 -37.16 -18.08 -24.40
CA LEU A 108 -35.82 -17.81 -24.91
C LEU A 108 -35.04 -19.09 -25.25
N HIS A 109 -35.27 -20.20 -24.55
CA HIS A 109 -34.56 -21.46 -24.78
C HIS A 109 -34.91 -22.08 -26.14
N GLN A 110 -36.14 -21.85 -26.61
CA GLN A 110 -36.68 -22.33 -27.88
C GLN A 110 -36.51 -21.33 -29.03
N ALA A 111 -35.96 -20.13 -28.79
CA ALA A 111 -35.82 -19.10 -29.80
C ALA A 111 -34.64 -19.40 -30.75
N THR A 112 -34.82 -19.16 -32.05
CA THR A 112 -33.77 -19.37 -33.07
C THR A 112 -32.64 -18.36 -32.98
N ASP A 113 -32.89 -17.18 -32.40
CA ASP A 113 -31.93 -16.09 -32.18
C ASP A 113 -31.42 -16.03 -30.72
N ARG A 114 -31.63 -17.10 -29.95
CA ARG A 114 -31.26 -17.21 -28.53
C ARG A 114 -29.83 -16.74 -28.26
N ASP A 115 -28.87 -17.28 -29.00
CA ASP A 115 -27.44 -17.06 -28.72
C ASP A 115 -27.05 -15.59 -29.00
N ALA A 116 -27.62 -14.97 -30.05
CA ALA A 116 -27.44 -13.55 -30.33
C ALA A 116 -28.04 -12.66 -29.22
N ARG A 117 -29.22 -13.01 -28.69
CA ARG A 117 -29.84 -12.28 -27.57
C ARG A 117 -29.04 -12.44 -26.28
N LEU A 118 -28.52 -13.65 -26.01
CA LEU A 118 -27.68 -13.92 -24.85
C LEU A 118 -26.36 -13.14 -24.93
N ASP A 119 -25.76 -13.00 -26.11
CA ASP A 119 -24.53 -12.20 -26.30
C ASP A 119 -24.77 -10.73 -25.98
N VAL A 120 -25.83 -10.13 -26.54
CA VAL A 120 -26.22 -8.74 -26.25
C VAL A 120 -26.52 -8.55 -24.75
N TYR A 121 -27.23 -9.50 -24.13
CA TYR A 121 -27.53 -9.43 -22.70
C TYR A 121 -26.25 -9.55 -21.86
N SER A 122 -25.34 -10.46 -22.21
CA SER A 122 -24.06 -10.64 -21.53
C SER A 122 -23.22 -9.37 -21.59
N ARG A 123 -23.16 -8.72 -22.76
CA ARG A 123 -22.50 -7.43 -22.92
C ARG A 123 -23.15 -6.34 -22.08
N ARG A 124 -24.48 -6.29 -22.02
CA ARG A 124 -25.21 -5.34 -21.16
C ARG A 124 -24.88 -5.56 -19.67
N VAL A 125 -24.87 -6.81 -19.20
CA VAL A 125 -24.52 -7.14 -17.81
C VAL A 125 -23.09 -6.72 -17.50
N ALA A 126 -22.13 -7.06 -18.37
CA ALA A 126 -20.74 -6.65 -18.20
C ALA A 126 -20.58 -5.12 -18.14
N LEU A 127 -21.26 -4.38 -19.02
CA LEU A 127 -21.26 -2.91 -18.99
C LEU A 127 -21.91 -2.35 -17.72
N ALA A 128 -22.98 -2.97 -17.23
CA ALA A 128 -23.65 -2.56 -15.99
C ALA A 128 -22.75 -2.76 -14.76
N ASP A 129 -22.03 -3.89 -14.71
CA ASP A 129 -21.05 -4.17 -13.65
C ASP A 129 -19.88 -3.17 -13.70
N GLN A 130 -19.35 -2.88 -14.90
CA GLN A 130 -18.33 -1.85 -15.09
C GLN A 130 -18.82 -0.48 -14.64
N ALA A 131 -20.04 -0.07 -15.03
CA ALA A 131 -20.63 1.20 -14.62
C ALA A 131 -20.79 1.28 -13.08
N LYS A 132 -21.13 0.16 -12.43
CA LYS A 132 -21.23 0.09 -10.96
C LYS A 132 -19.88 0.26 -10.28
N VAL A 133 -18.81 -0.31 -10.84
CA VAL A 133 -17.43 -0.13 -10.35
C VAL A 133 -16.99 1.32 -10.53
N LEU A 134 -17.09 1.86 -11.75
CA LEU A 134 -16.71 3.25 -12.05
C LEU A 134 -17.48 4.26 -11.19
N LYS A 135 -18.76 4.02 -10.93
CA LYS A 135 -19.58 4.87 -10.04
C LYS A 135 -19.12 4.83 -8.58
N ARG A 136 -18.61 3.68 -8.11
CA ARG A 136 -18.02 3.57 -6.76
C ARG A 136 -16.70 4.32 -6.67
N GLU A 137 -15.85 4.19 -7.70
CA GLU A 137 -14.56 4.89 -7.79
C GLU A 137 -14.76 6.41 -7.85
N ALA A 138 -15.66 6.89 -8.70
CA ALA A 138 -15.99 8.32 -8.79
C ALA A 138 -16.41 8.89 -7.42
N ARG A 139 -17.30 8.20 -6.70
CA ARG A 139 -17.74 8.60 -5.35
C ARG A 139 -16.60 8.59 -4.32
N ALA A 140 -15.63 7.70 -4.45
CA ALA A 140 -14.48 7.66 -3.56
C ALA A 140 -13.56 8.88 -3.78
N VAL A 141 -13.43 9.33 -5.03
CA VAL A 141 -12.61 10.49 -5.42
C VAL A 141 -13.31 11.82 -5.11
N GLU A 142 -14.64 11.90 -5.20
CA GLU A 142 -15.33 13.18 -5.40
C GLU A 142 -15.23 14.23 -4.28
N SER A 143 -14.91 13.94 -3.01
CA SER A 143 -14.67 15.03 -2.01
C SER A 143 -14.39 14.55 -0.58
N LEU A 144 -14.76 13.32 -0.23
CA LEU A 144 -14.82 12.89 1.18
C LEU A 144 -13.43 12.72 1.82
N ALA A 145 -12.45 12.21 1.09
CA ALA A 145 -11.11 11.94 1.63
C ALA A 145 -10.44 13.21 2.19
N MET A 146 -10.42 14.30 1.43
CA MET A 146 -9.83 15.57 1.87
C MET A 146 -10.62 16.24 3.00
N ARG A 147 -11.97 16.18 2.97
CA ARG A 147 -12.80 16.73 4.05
C ARG A 147 -12.59 15.99 5.36
N ASP A 148 -12.49 14.66 5.32
CA ASP A 148 -12.28 13.85 6.51
C ASP A 148 -10.85 13.97 7.03
N GLN A 149 -9.84 14.03 6.15
CA GLN A 149 -8.48 14.34 6.55
C GLN A 149 -8.39 15.71 7.22
N LEU A 150 -8.99 16.76 6.64
CA LEU A 150 -9.02 18.09 7.25
C LEU A 150 -9.76 18.10 8.60
N ARG A 151 -10.85 17.33 8.74
CA ARG A 151 -11.53 17.14 10.03
C ARG A 151 -10.63 16.48 11.07
N ARG A 152 -9.81 15.50 10.67
CA ARG A 152 -8.85 14.83 11.56
C ARG A 152 -7.70 15.76 11.96
N MET A 153 -7.12 16.49 11.02
CA MET A 153 -6.09 17.51 11.29
C MET A 153 -6.58 18.59 12.26
N ARG A 154 -7.80 19.11 12.06
CA ARG A 154 -8.42 20.05 13.02
C ARG A 154 -8.60 19.48 14.43
N LYS A 155 -8.83 18.17 14.57
CA LYS A 155 -8.88 17.53 15.89
C LYS A 155 -7.52 17.53 16.58
N VAL A 156 -6.45 17.25 15.83
CA VAL A 156 -5.08 17.33 16.35
C VAL A 156 -4.75 18.73 16.80
N LEU A 157 -5.00 19.74 15.95
CA LEU A 157 -4.76 21.15 16.30
C LEU A 157 -5.54 21.61 17.53
N ARG A 158 -6.74 21.07 17.76
CA ARG A 158 -7.51 21.34 18.99
C ARG A 158 -6.95 20.63 20.22
N LYS A 159 -6.46 19.39 20.08
CA LYS A 159 -5.85 18.64 21.18
C LYS A 159 -4.50 19.23 21.60
N LEU A 160 -3.78 19.84 20.67
CA LEU A 160 -2.52 20.55 20.91
C LEU A 160 -2.72 22.02 21.31
N ASP A 161 -3.96 22.49 21.47
CA ASP A 161 -4.28 23.90 21.79
C ASP A 161 -3.75 24.92 20.77
N HIS A 162 -3.61 24.54 19.49
CA HIS A 162 -3.39 25.51 18.39
C HIS A 162 -4.68 26.21 17.98
N MET A 163 -5.83 25.60 18.24
CA MET A 163 -7.14 26.09 17.83
C MET A 163 -8.22 25.77 18.87
N SER A 164 -9.17 26.68 19.09
CA SER A 164 -10.32 26.47 19.96
C SER A 164 -11.33 25.47 19.37
N LYS A 165 -12.31 25.07 20.19
CA LYS A 165 -13.43 24.22 19.74
C LYS A 165 -14.21 24.86 18.58
N ASP A 166 -14.34 26.17 18.58
CA ASP A 166 -15.08 26.95 17.57
C ASP A 166 -14.26 27.22 16.30
N GLY A 167 -12.99 26.81 16.26
CA GLY A 167 -12.13 26.98 15.10
C GLY A 167 -11.30 28.27 15.09
N VAL A 168 -11.21 28.96 16.23
CA VAL A 168 -10.42 30.20 16.37
C VAL A 168 -8.97 29.85 16.71
N LEU A 169 -7.99 30.49 16.05
CA LEU A 169 -6.58 30.29 16.34
C LEU A 169 -6.22 30.77 17.75
N LEU A 170 -5.50 29.92 18.48
CA LEU A 170 -4.92 30.22 19.79
C LEU A 170 -3.46 30.64 19.64
N MET A 171 -2.79 30.94 20.77
CA MET A 171 -1.39 31.39 20.78
C MET A 171 -0.43 30.42 20.07
N LYS A 172 -0.53 29.11 20.36
CA LYS A 172 0.24 28.06 19.66
C LYS A 172 -0.02 28.08 18.15
N GLY A 173 -1.26 28.28 17.74
CA GLY A 173 -1.64 28.38 16.33
C GLY A 173 -0.99 29.56 15.63
N ARG A 174 -0.95 30.73 16.29
CA ARG A 174 -0.29 31.94 15.77
C ARG A 174 1.22 31.76 15.62
N VAL A 175 1.87 31.15 16.61
CA VAL A 175 3.31 30.82 16.55
C VAL A 175 3.60 29.86 15.39
N ALA A 176 2.80 28.80 15.26
CA ALA A 176 2.97 27.83 14.17
C ALA A 176 2.84 28.46 12.78
N CYS A 177 2.00 29.49 12.61
CA CYS A 177 1.85 30.19 11.32
C CYS A 177 3.11 30.95 10.87
N GLU A 178 4.04 31.25 11.78
CA GLU A 178 5.30 31.94 11.45
C GLU A 178 6.40 30.95 11.00
N ILE A 179 6.19 29.64 11.17
CA ILE A 179 7.19 28.59 10.95
C ILE A 179 6.91 27.89 9.62
N ASN A 180 7.85 27.96 8.68
CA ASN A 180 7.75 27.32 7.36
C ASN A 180 8.94 26.41 7.02
N THR A 181 10.05 26.53 7.76
CA THR A 181 11.32 25.85 7.42
C THR A 181 11.47 24.45 8.04
N ALA A 182 10.65 24.14 9.05
CA ALA A 182 10.67 22.90 9.84
C ALA A 182 9.24 22.51 10.27
N ASP A 183 9.10 21.37 10.95
CA ASP A 183 7.82 20.93 11.52
C ASP A 183 7.29 21.95 12.55
N GLU A 184 6.21 22.63 12.16
CA GLU A 184 5.64 23.75 12.91
C GLU A 184 5.04 23.31 14.25
N LEU A 185 4.56 22.07 14.37
CA LEU A 185 3.98 21.57 15.62
C LEU A 185 5.07 21.29 16.64
N ILE A 186 6.13 20.58 16.23
CA ILE A 186 7.25 20.24 17.13
C ILE A 186 7.92 21.50 17.65
N VAL A 187 8.26 22.42 16.75
CA VAL A 187 8.99 23.64 17.13
C VAL A 187 8.13 24.54 18.02
N THR A 188 6.82 24.63 17.75
CA THR A 188 5.87 25.37 18.62
C THR A 188 5.80 24.78 20.03
N GLU A 189 5.70 23.44 20.16
CA GLU A 189 5.67 22.78 21.47
C GLU A 189 6.97 22.99 22.26
N LEU A 190 8.13 22.91 21.59
CA LEU A 190 9.42 23.17 22.24
C LEU A 190 9.58 24.62 22.69
N MET A 191 9.13 25.56 21.86
CA MET A 191 9.19 26.98 22.17
C MET A 191 8.32 27.33 23.38
N LEU A 192 7.09 26.84 23.42
CA LEU A 192 6.11 27.21 24.46
C LEU A 192 6.18 26.33 25.73
N SER A 193 6.85 25.18 25.68
CA SER A 193 7.22 24.42 26.88
C SER A 193 8.38 25.04 27.68
N GLY A 194 9.02 26.10 27.15
CA GLY A 194 10.20 26.73 27.74
C GLY A 194 11.50 25.97 27.47
N THR A 195 11.46 24.84 26.76
CA THR A 195 12.66 24.04 26.46
C THR A 195 13.73 24.86 25.75
N LEU A 196 13.36 25.67 24.75
CA LEU A 196 14.31 26.50 24.00
C LEU A 196 14.90 27.65 24.84
N SER A 197 14.18 28.12 25.86
CA SER A 197 14.62 29.19 26.75
C SER A 197 15.75 28.74 27.69
N GLU A 198 15.84 27.46 28.02
CA GLU A 198 16.87 26.91 28.93
C GLU A 198 18.22 26.63 28.24
N LEU A 199 18.25 26.50 26.91
CA LEU A 199 19.45 26.05 26.18
C LEU A 199 20.49 27.16 26.00
N SER A 200 21.78 26.82 25.94
CA SER A 200 22.77 27.77 25.41
C SER A 200 22.52 28.04 23.91
N LEU A 201 23.17 29.06 23.34
CA LEU A 201 23.04 29.33 21.89
C LEU A 201 23.55 28.16 21.04
N GLU A 202 24.63 27.52 21.49
CA GLU A 202 25.23 26.36 20.83
C GLU A 202 24.29 25.14 20.89
N GLN A 203 23.69 24.88 22.06
CA GLN A 203 22.71 23.80 22.24
C GLN A 203 21.43 24.06 21.44
N LEU A 204 20.97 25.32 21.38
CA LEU A 204 19.80 25.72 20.60
C LEU A 204 20.00 25.45 19.11
N GLY A 205 21.11 25.91 18.53
CA GLY A 205 21.44 25.65 17.13
C GLY A 205 21.56 24.15 16.85
N ALA A 206 22.24 23.42 17.74
CA ALA A 206 22.39 21.96 17.63
C ALA A 206 21.02 21.25 17.65
N LEU A 207 20.14 21.57 18.60
CA LEU A 207 18.83 20.92 18.70
C LEU A 207 17.95 21.19 17.48
N LEU A 208 17.92 22.43 16.99
CA LEU A 208 17.13 22.78 15.81
C LEU A 208 17.66 22.12 14.52
N SER A 209 18.94 21.73 14.48
CA SER A 209 19.49 20.99 13.33
C SER A 209 18.72 19.68 13.06
N CYS A 210 18.20 19.05 14.11
CA CYS A 210 17.45 17.80 14.04
C CYS A 210 16.11 17.91 13.30
N VAL A 211 15.51 19.11 13.25
CA VAL A 211 14.22 19.33 12.56
C VAL A 211 14.39 19.91 11.15
N VAL A 212 15.60 20.33 10.80
CA VAL A 212 15.94 20.92 9.48
C VAL A 212 16.66 19.94 8.57
N TYR A 213 17.50 19.08 9.15
CA TYR A 213 18.25 18.07 8.43
C TYR A 213 17.36 16.85 8.14
N GLN A 214 17.02 16.66 6.87
CA GLN A 214 16.03 15.69 6.40
C GLN A 214 16.63 14.48 5.66
N ASP A 215 17.96 14.34 5.66
CA ASP A 215 18.58 13.16 5.07
C ASP A 215 18.35 11.94 5.96
N ARG A 216 18.33 10.77 5.32
CA ARG A 216 18.02 9.51 5.98
C ARG A 216 19.04 9.22 7.07
N ARG A 217 18.56 9.04 8.29
CA ARG A 217 19.37 8.63 9.44
C ARG A 217 20.11 7.34 9.13
N LYS A 218 21.44 7.35 9.26
CA LYS A 218 22.25 6.13 9.33
C LYS A 218 22.04 5.53 10.73
N ASP A 219 21.65 4.26 10.82
CA ASP A 219 21.33 3.56 12.09
C ASP A 219 22.55 3.30 13.01
N GLU A 220 23.71 3.87 12.67
CA GLU A 220 24.97 3.61 13.34
C GLU A 220 25.11 4.45 14.61
N GLY A 221 24.77 3.86 15.76
CA GLY A 221 25.47 4.05 17.05
C GLY A 221 25.83 5.46 17.52
N LEU A 222 25.14 6.50 17.04
CA LEU A 222 25.54 7.90 17.23
C LEU A 222 25.44 8.29 18.70
N LYS A 223 26.61 8.47 19.35
CA LYS A 223 26.71 8.80 20.78
C LYS A 223 26.86 10.30 20.95
N LEU A 224 25.76 10.95 21.29
CA LEU A 224 25.76 12.36 21.68
C LEU A 224 26.36 12.54 23.08
N LYS A 225 27.05 13.66 23.29
CA LYS A 225 27.42 14.13 24.63
C LYS A 225 26.15 14.37 25.46
N GLU A 226 26.23 14.19 26.78
CA GLU A 226 25.06 14.31 27.66
C GLU A 226 24.38 15.68 27.56
N GLU A 227 25.17 16.75 27.36
CA GLU A 227 24.69 18.13 27.16
C GLU A 227 23.82 18.31 25.89
N LEU A 228 23.92 17.41 24.91
CA LEU A 228 23.13 17.39 23.67
C LEU A 228 22.07 16.29 23.69
N ALA A 229 22.36 15.17 24.36
CA ALA A 229 21.45 14.05 24.50
C ALA A 229 20.19 14.43 25.28
N ALA A 230 20.31 15.20 26.36
CA ALA A 230 19.15 15.62 27.16
C ALA A 230 18.18 16.53 26.37
N PRO A 231 18.62 17.61 25.68
CA PRO A 231 17.76 18.38 24.79
C PRO A 231 17.15 17.53 23.67
N PHE A 232 17.93 16.63 23.06
CA PHE A 232 17.43 15.76 21.99
C PHE A 232 16.31 14.83 22.48
N ARG A 233 16.39 14.28 23.71
CA ARG A 233 15.30 13.50 24.31
C ARG A 233 14.02 14.34 24.47
N LYS A 234 14.12 15.60 24.92
CA LYS A 234 12.95 16.51 25.01
C LYS A 234 12.30 16.73 23.64
N LEU A 235 13.09 16.90 22.59
CA LEU A 235 12.60 16.99 21.20
C LEU A 235 11.88 15.70 20.77
N GLN A 236 12.47 14.53 21.03
CA GLN A 236 11.83 13.25 20.72
C GLN A 236 10.53 13.03 21.50
N ASP A 237 10.46 13.48 22.76
CA ASP A 237 9.25 13.38 23.58
C ASP A 237 8.12 14.27 23.03
N ALA A 238 8.45 15.48 22.57
CA ALA A 238 7.49 16.36 21.88
C ALA A 238 6.96 15.70 20.59
N ALA A 239 7.85 15.13 19.77
CA ALA A 239 7.46 14.41 18.55
C ALA A 239 6.59 13.17 18.86
N ARG A 240 6.93 12.39 19.90
CA ARG A 240 6.11 11.25 20.36
C ARG A 240 4.72 11.69 20.79
N LEU A 241 4.61 12.81 21.51
CA LEU A 241 3.31 13.36 21.91
C LEU A 241 2.45 13.72 20.70
N ILE A 242 3.02 14.45 19.73
CA ILE A 242 2.32 14.86 18.51
C ILE A 242 1.89 13.64 17.68
N ALA A 243 2.78 12.66 17.50
CA ALA A 243 2.46 11.42 16.79
C ALA A 243 1.33 10.64 17.47
N LYS A 244 1.40 10.47 18.80
CA LYS A 244 0.35 9.81 19.58
C LYS A 244 -1.01 10.50 19.37
N LEU A 245 -1.06 11.83 19.50
CA LEU A 245 -2.29 12.59 19.31
C LEU A 245 -2.81 12.51 17.87
N SER A 246 -1.90 12.44 16.89
CA SER A 246 -2.24 12.29 15.47
C SER A 246 -2.90 10.94 15.19
N VAL A 247 -2.32 9.85 15.71
CA VAL A 247 -2.88 8.49 15.60
C VAL A 247 -4.23 8.38 16.33
N GLU A 248 -4.35 8.94 17.55
CA GLU A 248 -5.63 9.02 18.26
C GLU A 248 -6.72 9.77 17.45
N CYS A 249 -6.31 10.75 16.65
CA CYS A 249 -7.20 11.49 15.75
C CYS A 249 -7.46 10.79 14.41
N LYS A 250 -6.97 9.54 14.24
CA LYS A 250 -7.06 8.70 13.03
C LYS A 250 -6.29 9.26 11.83
N ILE A 251 -5.25 10.05 12.05
CA ILE A 251 -4.30 10.38 10.99
C ILE A 251 -3.42 9.14 10.75
N ASP A 252 -3.27 8.78 9.48
CA ASP A 252 -2.39 7.68 9.08
C ASP A 252 -0.94 8.16 9.17
N MET A 253 -0.27 7.75 10.23
CA MET A 253 1.08 8.16 10.60
C MET A 253 1.72 7.03 11.40
N ASP A 254 3.01 6.77 11.12
CA ASP A 254 3.84 5.86 11.92
C ASP A 254 4.59 6.70 12.98
N PRO A 255 4.28 6.53 14.29
CA PRO A 255 4.95 7.28 15.35
C PRO A 255 6.45 7.07 15.42
N GLU A 256 6.93 5.85 15.17
CA GLU A 256 8.35 5.54 15.24
C GLU A 256 9.08 6.20 14.07
N LYS A 257 8.49 6.14 12.87
CA LYS A 257 9.04 6.85 11.71
C LYS A 257 9.12 8.36 11.97
N TYR A 258 8.05 8.97 12.48
CA TYR A 258 8.01 10.41 12.74
C TYR A 258 9.09 10.86 13.72
N VAL A 259 9.39 10.06 14.75
CA VAL A 259 10.48 10.34 15.70
C VAL A 259 11.86 10.07 15.07
N ASN A 260 11.98 9.04 14.23
CA ASN A 260 13.23 8.69 13.56
C ASN A 260 13.61 9.66 12.43
N ASP A 261 12.66 10.41 11.88
CA ASP A 261 12.91 11.50 10.95
C ASP A 261 13.66 12.67 11.60
N LEU A 262 13.69 12.75 12.95
CA LEU A 262 14.54 13.68 13.69
C LEU A 262 15.99 13.21 13.67
N ASN A 263 16.85 13.91 12.93
CA ASN A 263 18.21 13.44 12.66
C ASN A 263 19.28 14.20 13.48
N PRO A 264 19.92 13.56 14.50
CA PRO A 264 20.91 14.22 15.35
C PRO A 264 22.32 14.29 14.78
N GLU A 265 22.56 13.77 13.56
CA GLU A 265 23.91 13.61 12.98
C GLU A 265 24.70 14.92 12.89
N LEU A 266 24.02 16.04 12.63
CA LEU A 266 24.67 17.35 12.51
C LEU A 266 24.67 18.18 13.80
N MET A 267 24.20 17.61 14.93
CA MET A 267 24.17 18.35 16.21
C MET A 267 25.55 18.84 16.63
N GLU A 268 26.58 17.98 16.56
CA GLU A 268 27.95 18.35 16.96
C GLU A 268 28.57 19.37 16.00
N VAL A 269 28.31 19.22 14.69
CA VAL A 269 28.75 20.14 13.65
C VAL A 269 28.20 21.54 13.92
N VAL A 270 26.89 21.66 14.15
CA VAL A 270 26.23 22.96 14.38
C VAL A 270 26.62 23.54 15.73
N TYR A 271 26.74 22.72 16.79
CA TYR A 271 27.24 23.17 18.08
C TYR A 271 28.63 23.81 17.96
N ALA A 272 29.57 23.13 17.30
CA ALA A 272 30.92 23.65 17.08
C ALA A 272 30.94 24.91 16.19
N TRP A 273 30.05 24.96 15.18
CA TRP A 273 29.89 26.13 14.32
C TRP A 273 29.41 27.36 15.09
N VAL A 274 28.37 27.24 15.92
CA VAL A 274 27.85 28.35 16.73
C VAL A 274 28.88 28.79 17.79
N LYS A 275 29.74 27.88 18.24
CA LYS A 275 30.87 28.18 19.14
C LYS A 275 32.05 28.90 18.46
N GLY A 276 32.05 29.01 17.14
CA GLY A 276 33.07 29.75 16.37
C GLY A 276 34.18 28.90 15.75
N ALA A 277 34.03 27.58 15.64
CA ALA A 277 35.02 26.72 14.99
C ALA A 277 35.18 27.02 13.47
N LYS A 278 36.35 26.76 12.89
CA LYS A 278 36.54 26.97 11.44
C LYS A 278 35.75 25.94 10.63
N PHE A 279 35.32 26.32 9.43
CA PHE A 279 34.51 25.44 8.57
C PHE A 279 35.23 24.10 8.27
N VAL A 280 36.53 24.15 8.01
CA VAL A 280 37.39 22.98 7.77
C VAL A 280 37.40 22.01 8.95
N ASP A 281 37.18 22.48 10.17
CA ASP A 281 37.21 21.64 11.36
C ASP A 281 35.82 21.02 11.63
N VAL A 282 34.74 21.76 11.40
CA VAL A 282 33.38 21.24 11.60
C VAL A 282 32.97 20.22 10.55
N VAL A 283 33.47 20.34 9.31
CA VAL A 283 33.24 19.33 8.25
C VAL A 283 33.80 17.96 8.65
N LYS A 284 34.92 17.93 9.40
CA LYS A 284 35.53 16.67 9.86
C LYS A 284 34.72 15.95 10.95
N LEU A 285 33.72 16.62 11.54
CA LEU A 285 32.91 16.05 12.62
C LEU A 285 31.75 15.18 12.09
N ALA A 286 31.41 15.26 10.80
CA ALA A 286 30.35 14.48 10.20
C ALA A 286 30.78 13.89 8.85
N ASP A 287 30.29 12.69 8.55
CA ASP A 287 30.46 12.03 7.26
C ASP A 287 29.40 12.51 6.25
N GLN A 288 29.40 13.82 6.01
CA GLN A 288 28.46 14.50 5.13
C GLN A 288 29.18 15.48 4.21
N PHE A 289 28.67 15.64 2.99
CA PHE A 289 29.22 16.60 2.03
C PHE A 289 29.11 18.04 2.55
N GLU A 290 30.11 18.86 2.26
CA GLU A 290 30.20 20.25 2.71
C GLU A 290 28.99 21.07 2.28
N GLY A 291 28.48 20.82 1.06
CA GLY A 291 27.29 21.48 0.54
C GLY A 291 26.02 21.16 1.33
N THR A 292 25.91 19.96 1.91
CA THR A 292 24.80 19.58 2.79
C THR A 292 24.88 20.36 4.10
N ILE A 293 26.07 20.45 4.70
CA ILE A 293 26.30 21.21 5.94
C ILE A 293 25.97 22.70 5.71
N ILE A 294 26.44 23.31 4.62
CA ILE A 294 26.13 24.70 4.27
C ILE A 294 24.63 24.90 4.12
N ARG A 295 23.92 23.99 3.44
CA ARG A 295 22.46 24.08 3.25
C ARG A 295 21.72 23.99 4.59
N VAL A 296 22.13 23.10 5.48
CA VAL A 296 21.52 22.95 6.80
C VAL A 296 21.73 24.21 7.65
N ILE A 297 22.95 24.77 7.68
CA ILE A 297 23.20 26.01 8.44
C ILE A 297 22.38 27.19 7.89
N ARG A 298 22.25 27.32 6.56
CA ARG A 298 21.41 28.37 5.96
C ARG A 298 19.92 28.19 6.28
N ARG A 299 19.40 26.96 6.22
CA ARG A 299 18.02 26.67 6.62
C ARG A 299 17.81 26.89 8.12
N LEU A 300 18.81 26.59 8.96
CA LEU A 300 18.73 26.85 10.40
C LEU A 300 18.67 28.34 10.72
N GLU A 301 19.46 29.15 10.03
CA GLU A 301 19.43 30.59 10.17
C GLU A 301 18.05 31.17 9.80
N GLU A 302 17.44 30.67 8.72
CA GLU A 302 16.06 31.01 8.36
C GLU A 302 15.04 30.56 9.42
N LEU A 303 15.18 29.34 9.95
CA LEU A 303 14.31 28.86 11.03
C LEU A 303 14.43 29.73 12.30
N LEU A 304 15.65 30.16 12.65
CA LEU A 304 15.87 31.05 13.80
C LEU A 304 15.22 32.42 13.59
N ARG A 305 15.25 32.97 12.37
CA ARG A 305 14.50 34.20 12.05
C ARG A 305 12.99 34.02 12.17
N GLN A 306 12.46 32.91 11.69
CA GLN A 306 11.04 32.57 11.84
C GLN A 306 10.65 32.44 13.32
N LEU A 307 11.50 31.80 14.13
CA LEU A 307 11.32 31.70 15.58
C LEU A 307 11.42 33.04 16.29
N SER A 308 12.29 33.94 15.85
CA SER A 308 12.38 35.33 16.33
C SER A 308 11.07 36.09 16.07
N SER A 309 10.53 36.00 14.85
CA SER A 309 9.21 36.55 14.51
C SER A 309 8.09 35.96 15.37
N ALA A 310 8.09 34.63 15.56
CA ALA A 310 7.13 33.97 16.44
C ALA A 310 7.23 34.44 17.91
N ALA A 311 8.44 34.61 18.42
CA ALA A 311 8.68 35.10 19.78
C ALA A 311 8.19 36.54 19.95
N PHE A 312 8.37 37.38 18.93
CA PHE A 312 7.83 38.73 18.88
C PHE A 312 6.30 38.75 18.91
N VAL A 313 5.64 37.88 18.13
CA VAL A 313 4.16 37.78 18.08
C VAL A 313 3.54 37.47 19.45
N ILE A 314 4.24 36.70 20.29
CA ILE A 314 3.77 36.35 21.64
C ILE A 314 4.30 37.30 22.74
N GLY A 315 5.06 38.34 22.38
CA GLY A 315 5.60 39.32 23.32
C GLY A 315 6.78 38.80 24.17
N ASN A 316 7.48 37.75 23.74
CA ASN A 316 8.65 37.22 24.44
C ASN A 316 9.95 37.78 23.85
N THR A 317 10.33 38.98 24.32
CA THR A 317 11.53 39.68 23.84
C THR A 317 12.83 38.95 24.16
N GLU A 318 12.95 38.30 25.32
CA GLU A 318 14.15 37.57 25.71
C GLU A 318 14.42 36.41 24.74
N LEU A 319 13.37 35.65 24.41
CA LEU A 319 13.51 34.53 23.49
C LEU A 319 13.77 35.00 22.06
N LYS A 320 13.18 36.13 21.66
CA LYS A 320 13.47 36.79 20.39
C LYS A 320 14.95 37.15 20.28
N GLU A 321 15.49 37.88 21.27
CA GLU A 321 16.90 38.28 21.30
C GLU A 321 17.84 37.08 21.28
N LYS A 322 17.46 36.00 21.96
CA LYS A 322 18.20 34.73 21.95
C LYS A 322 18.23 34.08 20.57
N PHE A 323 17.11 34.05 19.86
CA PHE A 323 17.05 33.52 18.49
C PHE A 323 17.86 34.37 17.52
N ASP A 324 17.76 35.71 17.61
CA ASP A 324 18.55 36.63 16.81
C ASP A 324 20.05 36.44 17.05
N ALA A 325 20.47 36.36 18.33
CA ALA A 325 21.88 36.14 18.68
C ALA A 325 22.41 34.79 18.18
N CYS A 326 21.59 33.74 18.17
CA CYS A 326 21.96 32.45 17.60
C CYS A 326 22.12 32.54 16.08
N ALA A 327 21.20 33.21 15.39
CA ALA A 327 21.23 33.40 13.94
C ALA A 327 22.48 34.20 13.52
N ASP A 328 22.81 35.26 14.24
CA ASP A 328 23.99 36.09 13.99
C ASP A 328 25.29 35.29 14.13
N ARG A 329 25.39 34.41 15.14
CA ARG A 329 26.56 33.52 15.31
C ARG A 329 26.70 32.50 14.18
N MET A 330 25.60 32.07 13.58
CA MET A 330 25.63 31.17 12.42
C MET A 330 26.13 31.89 11.16
N ARG A 331 25.87 33.20 11.04
CA ARG A 331 26.11 34.00 9.84
C ARG A 331 27.56 34.46 9.69
N ARG A 332 28.44 33.56 9.27
CA ARG A 332 29.85 33.89 9.00
C ARG A 332 30.49 33.05 7.89
N ASP A 333 31.64 33.55 7.42
CA ASP A 333 32.56 32.90 6.50
C ASP A 333 31.89 32.33 5.23
N ILE A 334 32.42 31.20 4.73
CA ILE A 334 32.06 30.55 3.47
C ILE A 334 30.57 30.16 3.37
N VAL A 335 29.91 29.92 4.51
CA VAL A 335 28.51 29.48 4.55
C VAL A 335 27.55 30.55 4.00
N PHE A 336 27.92 31.83 4.14
CA PHE A 336 27.13 32.98 3.70
C PHE A 336 27.82 33.81 2.59
N ALA A 337 28.77 33.21 1.88
CA ALA A 337 29.34 33.82 0.68
C ALA A 337 28.24 34.03 -0.39
N ALA A 338 28.31 35.17 -1.09
CA ALA A 338 27.36 35.49 -2.15
C ALA A 338 27.46 34.48 -3.30
N SER A 339 26.31 34.17 -3.91
CA SER A 339 26.27 33.41 -5.16
C SER A 339 27.01 34.16 -6.27
N LEU A 340 27.68 33.43 -7.16
CA LEU A 340 28.29 33.99 -8.37
C LEU A 340 27.27 34.45 -9.42
N TYR A 341 25.98 34.11 -9.22
CA TYR A 341 24.87 34.48 -10.11
C TYR A 341 24.04 35.66 -9.58
N LEU A 342 24.50 36.34 -8.53
CA LEU A 342 23.87 37.55 -7.97
C LEU A 342 24.31 38.82 -8.70
#